data_AF-A0A955LN49-F1
#
_entry.id   AF-A0A955LN49-F1
#
_cell.length_a   1.000
_cell.length_b   1.000
_cell.length_c   1.000
_cell.angle_alpha   90.00
_cell.angle_beta   90.00
_cell.angle_gamma   90.00
#
_symmetry.space_group_name_H-M   'P 1'
#
loop_
_entity.id
_entity.type
_entity.pdbx_description
1 polymer ?
#
loop_
_entity_poly.entity_id
_entity_poly.type
_entity_poly.pdbx_seq_one_letter_code
_entity_poly.pdbx_strand_id
1 'polypeptide(L)'
;MMIRVLILLLAVSLAACDSAQSPKMPTVVSNKAQAETPPQPAQPAKPVVEEESQESDFRRFYVYSDKGARDNHYVPSGFMPDGKCISFNDRWQEECQNGKTCIKIVYDIECSKEHQEWAGIYWLNPANNWGRRKGGYNLTGATKLTFWAKGEIGGEQIQEFTIGGVEGDYPDSDKIVIGPVILSDEWKQYSVDLQGKDLSYISGGFAWSTEVAVNPESCVFYLDEIKFQ
;
A
#
# COMPACT_ATOMS: atom_id res chain seq x y z
N MET A 1 38.21 54.16 2.16
CA MET A 1 37.79 54.95 3.34
C MET A 1 36.83 54.07 4.14
N MET A 2 37.30 53.58 5.31
CA MET A 2 36.59 53.02 6.49
C MET A 2 35.40 52.06 6.25
N ILE A 3 35.49 50.73 6.41
CA ILE A 3 35.67 49.90 7.64
C ILE A 3 34.82 50.36 8.83
N ARG A 4 33.77 49.60 9.15
CA ARG A 4 33.37 49.31 10.54
C ARG A 4 32.91 47.86 10.68
N VAL A 5 33.77 47.11 11.33
CA VAL A 5 33.60 45.77 11.91
C VAL A 5 32.84 45.92 13.23
N LEU A 6 31.84 45.08 13.47
CA LEU A 6 31.26 44.91 14.81
C LEU A 6 31.42 43.45 15.21
N ILE A 7 32.39 43.21 16.09
CA ILE A 7 32.69 41.94 16.76
C ILE A 7 31.79 41.87 18.00
N LEU A 8 31.01 40.80 18.14
CA LEU A 8 30.38 40.41 19.40
C LEU A 8 31.12 39.18 19.94
N LEU A 9 31.69 39.30 21.14
CA LEU A 9 32.48 38.30 21.84
C LEU A 9 31.61 37.45 22.79
N LEU A 10 31.71 36.13 22.59
CA LEU A 10 31.73 35.00 23.54
C LEU A 10 31.10 35.09 24.94
N ALA A 11 30.33 34.05 25.27
CA ALA A 11 30.50 33.31 26.52
C ALA A 11 30.23 31.80 26.28
N VAL A 12 31.31 31.01 26.26
CA VAL A 12 31.30 29.54 26.32
C VAL A 12 31.44 29.16 27.78
N SER A 13 30.59 28.24 28.28
CA SER A 13 30.82 27.57 29.56
C SER A 13 30.98 26.07 29.32
N LEU A 14 32.19 25.60 29.59
CA LEU A 14 32.61 24.21 29.70
C LEU A 14 33.02 23.98 31.15
N ALA A 15 32.46 22.96 31.80
CA ALA A 15 33.03 22.24 32.95
C ALA A 15 32.25 20.92 33.06
N ALA A 16 32.76 19.78 32.60
CA ALA A 16 33.89 18.96 33.11
C ALA A 16 33.48 18.00 34.25
N CYS A 17 33.88 16.74 34.04
CA CYS A 17 33.61 15.53 34.81
C CYS A 17 34.22 15.48 36.22
N ASP A 18 33.59 14.68 37.09
CA ASP A 18 34.18 13.74 38.07
C ASP A 18 33.02 13.23 38.95
N SER A 19 32.99 12.06 39.60
CA SER A 19 33.82 10.87 39.69
C SER A 19 32.97 9.81 40.42
N ALA A 20 33.34 8.53 40.29
CA ALA A 20 32.68 7.40 40.93
C ALA A 20 32.91 7.32 42.45
N GLN A 21 31.95 6.79 43.21
CA GLN A 21 32.17 5.94 44.40
C GLN A 21 30.84 5.37 44.97
N SER A 22 30.77 4.04 45.10
CA SER A 22 29.83 3.35 46.01
C SER A 22 30.32 3.48 47.46
N PRO A 23 29.44 3.44 48.49
CA PRO A 23 29.38 2.20 49.29
C PRO A 23 28.06 1.89 50.08
N LYS A 24 27.92 0.59 50.37
CA LYS A 24 27.38 -0.09 51.58
C LYS A 24 25.86 -0.16 51.87
N MET A 25 25.46 -1.42 52.07
CA MET A 25 24.15 -1.94 52.51
C MET A 25 23.73 -1.48 53.92
N PRO A 26 22.43 -1.64 54.24
CA PRO A 26 22.04 -2.23 55.51
C PRO A 26 21.15 -3.48 55.36
N THR A 27 21.61 -4.52 56.04
CA THR A 27 20.90 -5.47 56.92
C THR A 27 19.54 -6.06 56.51
N VAL A 28 19.64 -7.35 56.19
CA VAL A 28 18.67 -8.45 56.33
C VAL A 28 17.55 -8.21 57.36
N VAL A 29 16.30 -8.24 56.89
CA VAL A 29 15.16 -8.70 57.68
C VAL A 29 14.66 -10.00 57.06
N SER A 30 14.75 -11.05 57.88
CA SER A 30 14.33 -12.40 57.58
C SER A 30 12.81 -12.46 57.35
N ASN A 31 12.38 -13.01 56.22
CA ASN A 31 11.01 -13.51 56.09
C ASN A 31 11.03 -15.00 55.77
N LYS A 32 10.26 -15.71 56.59
CA LYS A 32 10.17 -17.16 56.70
C LYS A 32 9.61 -17.81 55.42
N ALA A 33 10.08 -19.03 55.22
CA ALA A 33 9.68 -19.99 54.20
C ALA A 33 8.18 -19.98 53.86
N GLN A 34 7.89 -19.91 52.56
CA GLN A 34 6.67 -20.45 51.97
C GLN A 34 7.06 -21.65 51.11
N ALA A 35 6.37 -22.75 51.35
CA ALA A 35 6.60 -24.04 50.74
C ALA A 35 6.36 -24.00 49.22
N GLU A 36 7.27 -24.62 48.48
CA GLU A 36 7.11 -24.91 47.06
C GLU A 36 6.01 -25.96 46.87
N THR A 37 5.03 -25.65 46.03
CA THR A 37 4.00 -26.59 45.58
C THR A 37 4.59 -27.47 44.46
N PRO A 38 4.37 -28.79 44.44
CA PRO A 38 4.92 -29.68 43.41
C PRO A 38 4.42 -29.35 42.00
N PRO A 39 5.21 -29.65 40.94
CA PRO A 39 4.81 -29.38 39.56
C PRO A 39 3.60 -30.23 39.18
N GLN A 40 2.57 -29.56 38.67
CA GLN A 40 1.33 -30.20 38.22
C GLN A 40 1.57 -30.91 36.86
N PRO A 41 1.00 -32.12 36.63
CA PRO A 41 1.26 -32.89 35.42
C PRO A 41 0.77 -32.17 34.15
N ALA A 42 1.59 -32.24 33.09
CA ALA A 42 1.24 -31.73 31.77
C ALA A 42 -0.09 -32.30 31.29
N GLN A 43 -1.06 -31.42 31.01
CA GLN A 43 -2.29 -31.79 30.35
C GLN A 43 -2.01 -32.05 28.86
N PRO A 44 -2.60 -33.09 28.25
CA PRO A 44 -2.40 -33.37 26.84
C PRO A 44 -2.95 -32.22 25.99
N ALA A 45 -2.11 -31.70 25.09
CA ALA A 45 -2.49 -30.69 24.12
C ALA A 45 -3.66 -31.20 23.28
N LYS A 46 -4.71 -30.38 23.18
CA LYS A 46 -5.80 -30.60 22.20
C LYS A 46 -5.21 -30.54 20.80
N PRO A 47 -5.72 -31.32 19.82
CA PRO A 47 -5.28 -31.19 18.44
C PRO A 47 -5.56 -29.77 17.97
N VAL A 48 -4.53 -29.07 17.53
CA VAL A 48 -4.68 -27.87 16.71
C VAL A 48 -5.29 -28.35 15.41
N VAL A 49 -6.55 -28.04 15.19
CA VAL A 49 -7.18 -28.21 13.88
C VAL A 49 -6.54 -27.13 13.02
N GLU A 50 -5.62 -27.53 12.15
CA GLU A 50 -5.18 -26.72 11.03
C GLU A 50 -6.43 -26.43 10.20
N GLU A 51 -6.87 -25.18 10.16
CA GLU A 51 -7.92 -24.77 9.24
C GLU A 51 -7.37 -24.95 7.82
N GLU A 52 -7.78 -26.04 7.17
CA GLU A 52 -7.60 -26.25 5.74
C GLU A 52 -8.22 -25.04 5.03
N SER A 53 -7.36 -24.17 4.48
CA SER A 53 -7.78 -23.12 3.57
C SER A 53 -8.48 -23.79 2.40
N GLN A 54 -9.81 -23.70 2.36
CA GLN A 54 -10.62 -24.11 1.22
C GLN A 54 -10.11 -23.34 0.00
N GLU A 55 -9.31 -23.99 -0.83
CA GLU A 55 -8.81 -23.42 -2.08
C GLU A 55 -10.04 -23.12 -2.94
N SER A 56 -10.31 -21.84 -3.14
CA SER A 56 -11.40 -21.38 -4.00
C SER A 56 -11.17 -21.93 -5.42
N ASP A 57 -12.19 -22.55 -6.02
CA ASP A 57 -12.21 -22.93 -7.45
C ASP A 57 -12.27 -21.69 -8.38
N PHE A 58 -12.14 -20.48 -7.82
CA PHE A 58 -12.06 -19.26 -8.57
C PHE A 58 -10.80 -19.26 -9.46
N ARG A 59 -11.04 -19.28 -10.77
CA ARG A 59 -9.97 -19.10 -11.75
C ARG A 59 -9.46 -17.67 -11.68
N ARG A 60 -8.13 -17.53 -11.53
CA ARG A 60 -7.42 -16.25 -11.58
C ARG A 60 -7.96 -15.34 -12.69
N PHE A 61 -8.26 -14.11 -12.33
CA PHE A 61 -8.85 -13.11 -13.22
C PHE A 61 -8.00 -11.84 -13.23
N TYR A 62 -7.39 -11.54 -14.38
CA TYR A 62 -6.37 -10.49 -14.48
C TYR A 62 -6.98 -9.12 -14.82
N VAL A 63 -6.55 -8.10 -14.07
CA VAL A 63 -6.64 -6.69 -14.44
C VAL A 63 -5.45 -6.35 -15.34
N TYR A 64 -4.24 -6.77 -14.94
CA TYR A 64 -3.00 -6.60 -15.69
C TYR A 64 -2.02 -7.74 -15.42
N SER A 65 -1.49 -8.34 -16.48
CA SER A 65 -0.35 -9.29 -16.45
C SER A 65 0.81 -8.74 -17.29
N ASP A 66 0.61 -8.67 -18.60
CA ASP A 66 1.54 -8.07 -19.57
C ASP A 66 0.76 -7.19 -20.55
N LYS A 67 1.43 -6.21 -21.16
CA LYS A 67 0.83 -5.44 -22.25
C LYS A 67 0.39 -6.35 -23.39
N GLY A 68 -0.90 -6.28 -23.72
CA GLY A 68 -1.49 -7.03 -24.83
C GLY A 68 -1.80 -8.49 -24.49
N ALA A 69 -1.61 -8.91 -23.24
CA ALA A 69 -2.13 -10.20 -22.78
C ALA A 69 -3.65 -10.24 -22.96
N ARG A 70 -4.14 -11.33 -23.57
CA ARG A 70 -5.57 -11.54 -23.83
C ARG A 70 -6.40 -11.70 -22.56
N ASP A 71 -5.72 -12.07 -21.47
CA ASP A 71 -6.34 -12.27 -20.16
C ASP A 71 -6.45 -10.97 -19.36
N ASN A 72 -6.05 -9.81 -19.88
CA ASN A 72 -6.35 -8.53 -19.23
C ASN A 72 -7.80 -8.13 -19.53
N HIS A 73 -8.62 -7.99 -18.48
CA HIS A 73 -10.07 -7.79 -18.64
C HIS A 73 -10.55 -6.35 -18.43
N TYR A 74 -9.71 -5.49 -17.85
CA TYR A 74 -10.03 -4.07 -17.61
C TYR A 74 -9.11 -3.14 -18.39
N VAL A 75 -9.56 -1.92 -18.63
CA VAL A 75 -8.83 -0.91 -19.40
C VAL A 75 -8.49 0.30 -18.52
N PRO A 76 -7.21 0.69 -18.38
CA PRO A 76 -6.80 1.90 -17.66
C PRO A 76 -7.32 3.13 -18.41
N SER A 77 -8.51 3.59 -18.05
CA SER A 77 -9.24 4.59 -18.84
C SER A 77 -9.94 5.62 -17.96
N GLY A 78 -10.12 5.34 -16.66
CA GLY A 78 -10.67 6.29 -15.72
C GLY A 78 -9.60 7.20 -15.13
N PHE A 79 -8.97 8.03 -15.95
CA PHE A 79 -8.01 9.03 -15.47
C PHE A 79 -8.73 10.12 -14.68
N MET A 80 -8.23 10.43 -13.49
CA MET A 80 -8.85 11.36 -12.55
C MET A 80 -7.85 12.42 -12.07
N PRO A 81 -8.34 13.63 -11.73
CA PRO A 81 -9.66 14.15 -12.09
C PRO A 81 -9.81 14.43 -13.59
N ASP A 82 -8.69 14.70 -14.29
CA ASP A 82 -8.68 14.95 -15.74
C ASP A 82 -7.52 14.28 -16.50
N GLY A 83 -6.61 13.59 -15.79
CA GLY A 83 -5.48 12.87 -16.36
C GLY A 83 -4.32 13.73 -16.84
N LYS A 84 -4.37 15.06 -16.70
CA LYS A 84 -3.32 15.95 -17.28
C LYS A 84 -1.94 15.74 -16.67
N CYS A 85 -1.88 15.46 -15.37
CA CYS A 85 -0.63 15.35 -14.62
C CYS A 85 -0.18 13.90 -14.41
N ILE A 86 -0.66 12.97 -15.24
CA ILE A 86 -0.25 11.57 -15.17
C ILE A 86 0.41 11.14 -16.48
N SER A 87 1.64 10.65 -16.40
CA SER A 87 2.23 9.85 -17.47
C SER A 87 2.05 8.37 -17.13
N PHE A 88 1.37 7.65 -18.03
CA PHE A 88 1.05 6.24 -17.86
C PHE A 88 1.72 5.40 -18.95
N ASN A 89 2.53 4.42 -18.54
CA ASN A 89 3.24 3.52 -19.43
C ASN A 89 3.05 2.06 -19.00
N ASP A 90 2.11 1.36 -19.62
CA ASP A 90 1.84 -0.06 -19.37
C ASP A 90 2.72 -1.03 -20.17
N ARG A 91 3.72 -0.50 -20.88
CA ARG A 91 4.70 -1.24 -21.70
C ARG A 91 6.12 -1.04 -21.19
N TRP A 92 6.30 -0.64 -19.93
CA TRP A 92 7.63 -0.51 -19.32
C TRP A 92 8.29 -1.87 -19.25
N GLN A 93 9.59 -1.98 -19.55
CA GLN A 93 10.29 -3.28 -19.69
C GLN A 93 11.48 -3.43 -18.74
N GLU A 94 11.80 -2.40 -17.96
CA GLU A 94 12.97 -2.42 -17.07
C GLU A 94 12.53 -2.86 -15.68
N GLU A 95 13.22 -3.87 -15.15
CA GLU A 95 13.02 -4.37 -13.77
C GLU A 95 11.57 -4.72 -13.42
N CYS A 96 10.80 -5.25 -14.38
CA CYS A 96 9.45 -5.74 -14.11
C CYS A 96 9.47 -6.95 -13.18
N GLN A 97 8.44 -7.08 -12.35
CA GLN A 97 8.39 -8.13 -11.35
C GLN A 97 8.08 -9.48 -11.96
N ASN A 98 7.23 -9.51 -12.99
CA ASN A 98 6.93 -10.71 -13.75
C ASN A 98 6.70 -10.35 -15.22
N GLY A 99 6.86 -11.35 -16.11
CA GLY A 99 6.55 -11.16 -17.52
C GLY A 99 7.56 -10.28 -18.26
N LYS A 100 7.08 -9.64 -19.33
CA LYS A 100 7.89 -8.80 -20.24
C LYS A 100 7.69 -7.32 -19.99
N THR A 101 6.56 -6.95 -19.42
CA THR A 101 6.15 -5.57 -19.24
C THR A 101 5.43 -5.39 -17.92
N CYS A 102 5.62 -4.21 -17.33
CA CYS A 102 4.93 -3.75 -16.14
C CYS A 102 4.42 -2.32 -16.38
N ILE A 103 3.67 -1.80 -15.41
CA ILE A 103 3.13 -0.45 -15.46
C ILE A 103 4.10 0.49 -14.75
N LYS A 104 4.55 1.54 -15.43
CA LYS A 104 5.18 2.72 -14.82
C LYS A 104 4.19 3.87 -14.82
N ILE A 105 4.04 4.52 -13.67
CA ILE A 105 3.22 5.71 -13.48
C ILE A 105 4.12 6.83 -12.97
N VAL A 106 4.00 8.00 -13.60
CA VAL A 106 4.59 9.25 -13.10
C VAL A 106 3.44 10.19 -12.80
N TYR A 107 3.30 10.58 -11.54
CA TYR A 107 2.43 11.66 -11.13
C TYR A 107 3.24 12.95 -11.04
N ASP A 108 2.97 13.88 -11.96
CA ASP A 108 3.67 15.16 -12.06
C ASP A 108 3.14 16.12 -10.98
N ILE A 109 3.91 16.25 -9.91
CA ILE A 109 3.59 17.04 -8.73
C ILE A 109 3.50 18.53 -9.06
N GLU A 110 4.41 19.06 -9.87
CA GLU A 110 4.43 20.48 -10.23
C GLU A 110 3.24 20.83 -11.13
N CYS A 111 2.92 19.98 -12.11
CA CYS A 111 1.68 20.09 -12.87
C CYS A 111 0.46 20.09 -11.94
N SER A 112 0.42 19.16 -10.96
CA SER A 112 -0.78 18.97 -10.14
C SER A 112 -1.04 20.10 -9.15
N LYS A 113 0.02 20.77 -8.67
CA LYS A 113 -0.06 22.00 -7.86
C LYS A 113 -0.80 23.13 -8.56
N GLU A 114 -0.75 23.18 -9.90
CA GLU A 114 -1.50 24.16 -10.70
C GLU A 114 -2.93 23.70 -11.03
N HIS A 115 -3.34 22.52 -10.54
CA HIS A 115 -4.61 21.88 -10.84
C HIS A 115 -5.37 21.49 -9.57
N GLN A 116 -5.69 20.22 -9.40
CA GLN A 116 -6.55 19.73 -8.33
C GLN A 116 -5.75 19.13 -7.17
N GLU A 117 -4.42 19.11 -7.26
CA GLU A 117 -3.51 18.57 -6.24
C GLU A 117 -3.72 17.08 -5.88
N TRP A 118 -4.49 16.35 -6.67
CA TRP A 118 -4.66 14.90 -6.59
C TRP A 118 -4.78 14.27 -7.97
N ALA A 119 -4.49 12.98 -8.05
CA ALA A 119 -4.58 12.21 -9.28
C ALA A 119 -4.86 10.73 -9.01
N GLY A 120 -5.40 10.05 -10.02
CA GLY A 120 -5.60 8.61 -9.98
C GLY A 120 -6.00 8.01 -11.32
N ILE A 121 -5.97 6.69 -11.42
CA ILE A 121 -6.45 5.95 -12.59
C ILE A 121 -7.34 4.79 -12.12
N TYR A 122 -8.52 4.69 -12.71
CA TYR A 122 -9.36 3.49 -12.68
C TYR A 122 -9.15 2.61 -13.92
N TRP A 123 -9.06 1.29 -13.66
CA TRP A 123 -9.19 0.24 -14.65
C TRP A 123 -10.67 -0.14 -14.76
N LEU A 124 -11.29 0.27 -15.87
CA LEU A 124 -12.74 0.18 -16.07
C LEU A 124 -13.11 -0.88 -17.10
N ASN A 125 -14.31 -1.44 -16.93
CA ASN A 125 -14.95 -2.30 -17.91
C ASN A 125 -16.41 -1.88 -18.22
N PRO A 126 -16.75 -1.63 -19.50
CA PRO A 126 -15.83 -1.37 -20.61
C PRO A 126 -15.00 -0.09 -20.35
N ALA A 127 -14.06 0.21 -21.25
CA ALA A 127 -13.25 1.43 -21.15
C ALA A 127 -14.12 2.69 -21.01
N ASN A 128 -13.72 3.60 -20.12
CA ASN A 128 -14.41 4.84 -19.77
C ASN A 128 -15.83 4.66 -19.19
N ASN A 129 -16.17 3.49 -18.64
CA ASN A 129 -17.47 3.25 -18.05
C ASN A 129 -17.53 3.67 -16.57
N TRP A 130 -18.02 4.88 -16.31
CA TRP A 130 -18.36 5.37 -14.96
C TRP A 130 -19.81 5.03 -14.59
N GLY A 131 -20.17 3.75 -14.70
CA GLY A 131 -21.48 3.21 -14.30
C GLY A 131 -22.67 3.65 -15.16
N ARG A 132 -22.42 4.21 -16.34
CA ARG A 132 -23.49 4.67 -17.27
C ARG A 132 -23.94 3.60 -18.25
N ARG A 133 -23.21 2.48 -18.34
CA ARG A 133 -23.51 1.37 -19.24
C ARG A 133 -23.29 0.06 -18.52
N LYS A 134 -24.05 -0.96 -18.95
CA LYS A 134 -23.79 -2.34 -18.54
C LYS A 134 -22.41 -2.76 -19.01
N GLY A 135 -21.68 -3.42 -18.12
CA GLY A 135 -20.34 -3.94 -18.32
C GLY A 135 -20.05 -4.88 -17.18
N GLY A 136 -18.90 -4.67 -16.53
CA GLY A 136 -18.54 -5.34 -15.30
C GLY A 136 -18.39 -6.86 -15.43
N TYR A 137 -17.80 -7.45 -14.41
CA TYR A 137 -17.61 -8.89 -14.32
C TYR A 137 -18.23 -9.42 -13.02
N ASN A 138 -18.73 -10.64 -13.10
CA ASN A 138 -19.04 -11.42 -11.90
C ASN A 138 -17.75 -12.12 -11.46
N LEU A 139 -17.22 -11.68 -10.32
CA LEU A 139 -16.00 -12.18 -9.70
C LEU A 139 -16.32 -12.94 -8.39
N THR A 140 -17.57 -13.39 -8.22
CA THR A 140 -17.98 -14.20 -7.07
C THR A 140 -17.08 -15.43 -6.94
N GLY A 141 -16.57 -15.66 -5.74
CA GLY A 141 -15.62 -16.73 -5.45
C GLY A 141 -14.18 -16.25 -5.30
N ALA A 142 -13.83 -15.07 -5.80
CA ALA A 142 -12.55 -14.45 -5.49
C ALA A 142 -12.49 -14.13 -3.98
N THR A 143 -11.41 -14.56 -3.35
CA THR A 143 -11.15 -14.35 -1.92
C THR A 143 -10.13 -13.25 -1.68
N LYS A 144 -9.35 -12.88 -2.69
CA LYS A 144 -8.40 -11.76 -2.62
C LYS A 144 -8.16 -11.11 -3.97
N LEU A 145 -7.71 -9.86 -3.94
CA LEU A 145 -6.99 -9.23 -5.05
C LEU A 145 -5.53 -9.06 -4.64
N THR A 146 -4.61 -9.49 -5.51
CA THR A 146 -3.17 -9.30 -5.30
C THR A 146 -2.59 -8.43 -6.39
N PHE A 147 -1.59 -7.62 -6.04
CA PHE A 147 -0.79 -6.84 -6.97
C PHE A 147 0.62 -6.64 -6.42
N TRP A 148 1.58 -6.41 -7.30
CA TRP A 148 2.92 -5.97 -6.91
C TRP A 148 3.03 -4.47 -7.09
N ALA A 149 3.71 -3.80 -6.16
CA ALA A 149 4.05 -2.40 -6.29
C ALA A 149 5.44 -2.09 -5.73
N LYS A 150 6.12 -1.13 -6.36
CA LYS A 150 7.32 -0.45 -5.84
C LYS A 150 7.30 1.02 -6.21
N GLY A 151 7.94 1.85 -5.40
CA GLY A 151 8.33 3.21 -5.73
C GLY A 151 9.58 3.23 -6.61
N GLU A 152 9.89 4.39 -7.19
CA GLU A 152 11.16 4.63 -7.87
C GLU A 152 12.29 4.79 -6.87
N ILE A 153 12.05 5.55 -5.80
CA ILE A 153 13.04 5.86 -4.76
C ILE A 153 12.66 5.31 -3.39
N GLY A 154 11.42 4.83 -3.23
CA GLY A 154 10.86 4.45 -1.94
C GLY A 154 10.40 5.67 -1.14
N GLY A 155 9.33 5.49 -0.37
CA GLY A 155 8.67 6.56 0.37
C GLY A 155 7.51 7.22 -0.37
N GLU A 156 7.33 6.95 -1.67
CA GLU A 156 6.13 7.38 -2.39
C GLU A 156 4.88 6.83 -1.70
N GLN A 157 3.94 7.71 -1.41
CA GLN A 157 2.69 7.35 -0.74
C GLN A 157 1.55 7.28 -1.74
N ILE A 158 0.91 6.12 -1.85
CA ILE A 158 -0.39 5.96 -2.51
C ILE A 158 -1.47 6.09 -1.43
N GLN A 159 -2.35 7.07 -1.58
CA GLN A 159 -3.36 7.36 -0.57
C GLN A 159 -4.38 6.23 -0.50
N GLU A 160 -4.83 5.73 -1.65
CA GLU A 160 -5.79 4.64 -1.73
C GLU A 160 -5.48 3.73 -2.92
N PHE A 161 -5.62 2.41 -2.71
CA PHE A 161 -5.97 1.47 -3.77
C PHE A 161 -7.44 1.05 -3.60
N THR A 162 -8.20 1.05 -4.69
CA THR A 162 -9.65 0.75 -4.66
C THR A 162 -10.00 -0.40 -5.60
N ILE A 163 -10.94 -1.24 -5.17
CA ILE A 163 -11.60 -2.28 -5.96
C ILE A 163 -13.10 -1.99 -5.92
N GLY A 164 -13.76 -2.03 -7.08
CA GLY A 164 -15.16 -1.66 -7.20
C GLY A 164 -15.40 -0.17 -7.03
N GLY A 165 -16.56 0.21 -6.50
CA GLY A 165 -16.89 1.59 -6.16
C GLY A 165 -17.27 2.50 -7.33
N VAL A 166 -17.41 1.98 -8.56
CA VAL A 166 -18.04 2.74 -9.64
C VAL A 166 -19.53 2.88 -9.33
N GLU A 167 -20.02 4.12 -9.27
CA GLU A 167 -21.43 4.44 -9.04
C GLU A 167 -22.16 4.75 -10.35
N GLY A 168 -23.50 4.83 -10.31
CA GLY A 168 -24.31 5.26 -11.45
C GLY A 168 -25.55 4.40 -11.67
N ASP A 169 -25.93 4.25 -12.93
CA ASP A 169 -27.10 3.45 -13.34
C ASP A 169 -26.81 1.94 -13.29
N TYR A 170 -25.52 1.58 -13.36
CA TYR A 170 -24.99 0.23 -13.19
C TYR A 170 -23.86 0.26 -12.15
N PRO A 171 -24.20 0.41 -10.85
CA PRO A 171 -23.20 0.51 -9.79
C PRO A 171 -22.48 -0.81 -9.57
N ASP A 172 -21.24 -0.73 -9.14
CA ASP A 172 -20.50 -1.87 -8.60
C ASP A 172 -21.20 -2.39 -7.34
N SER A 173 -21.18 -3.71 -7.17
CA SER A 173 -21.87 -4.37 -6.06
C SER A 173 -21.21 -4.13 -4.70
N ASP A 174 -19.93 -3.78 -4.69
CA ASP A 174 -19.18 -3.44 -3.46
C ASP A 174 -18.06 -2.43 -3.77
N LYS A 175 -17.49 -1.86 -2.70
CA LYS A 175 -16.32 -0.97 -2.74
C LYS A 175 -15.36 -1.36 -1.63
N ILE A 176 -14.13 -1.69 -2.02
CA ILE A 176 -13.05 -2.03 -1.10
C ILE A 176 -11.93 -1.02 -1.31
N VAL A 177 -11.46 -0.43 -0.22
CA VAL A 177 -10.37 0.55 -0.21
C VAL A 177 -9.30 0.07 0.78
N ILE A 178 -8.04 0.14 0.37
CA ILE A 178 -6.90 0.01 1.27
C ILE A 178 -6.02 1.27 1.15
N GLY A 179 -5.40 1.68 2.25
CA GLY A 179 -4.50 2.82 2.26
C GLY A 179 -4.43 3.50 3.64
N PRO A 180 -3.48 4.43 3.82
CA PRO A 180 -2.41 4.76 2.88
C PRO A 180 -1.38 3.63 2.75
N VAL A 181 -0.73 3.52 1.60
CA VAL A 181 0.38 2.59 1.34
C VAL A 181 1.62 3.39 1.02
N ILE A 182 2.67 3.22 1.83
CA ILE A 182 4.00 3.79 1.57
C ILE A 182 4.83 2.73 0.87
N LEU A 183 5.24 3.01 -0.37
CA LEU A 183 5.96 2.06 -1.20
C LEU A 183 7.44 2.00 -0.81
N SER A 184 8.04 0.82 -0.92
CA SER A 184 9.51 0.67 -0.96
C SER A 184 10.01 0.78 -2.39
N ASP A 185 11.30 1.04 -2.53
CA ASP A 185 12.06 0.91 -3.78
C ASP A 185 12.20 -0.55 -4.25
N GLU A 186 11.95 -1.53 -3.37
CA GLU A 186 11.84 -2.94 -3.71
C GLU A 186 10.39 -3.38 -3.99
N TRP A 187 10.22 -4.30 -4.95
CA TRP A 187 8.94 -4.93 -5.25
C TRP A 187 8.36 -5.66 -4.04
N LYS A 188 7.16 -5.27 -3.64
CA LYS A 188 6.37 -5.96 -2.61
C LYS A 188 5.01 -6.36 -3.16
N GLN A 189 4.56 -7.54 -2.75
CA GLN A 189 3.22 -7.99 -3.04
C GLN A 189 2.27 -7.48 -1.96
N TYR A 190 1.16 -6.91 -2.42
CA TYR A 190 0.05 -6.49 -1.58
C TYR A 190 -1.14 -7.43 -1.84
N SER A 191 -1.89 -7.73 -0.79
CA SER A 191 -3.06 -8.60 -0.84
C SER A 191 -4.22 -7.89 -0.16
N VAL A 192 -5.32 -7.72 -0.89
CA VAL A 192 -6.58 -7.19 -0.38
C VAL A 192 -7.52 -8.36 -0.13
N ASP A 193 -8.01 -8.49 1.09
CA ASP A 193 -9.00 -9.50 1.47
C ASP A 193 -10.37 -9.16 0.87
N LEU A 194 -10.94 -10.12 0.14
CA LEU A 194 -12.25 -10.03 -0.50
C LEU A 194 -13.26 -11.04 0.07
N GLN A 195 -12.90 -11.78 1.12
CA GLN A 195 -13.81 -12.73 1.74
C GLN A 195 -15.09 -12.04 2.21
N GLY A 196 -16.24 -12.63 1.84
CA GLY A 196 -17.56 -12.12 2.20
C GLY A 196 -17.98 -10.83 1.46
N LYS A 197 -17.18 -10.32 0.51
CA LYS A 197 -17.55 -9.17 -0.32
C LYS A 197 -18.52 -9.56 -1.42
N ASP A 198 -19.40 -8.64 -1.81
CA ASP A 198 -20.30 -8.85 -2.96
C ASP A 198 -19.56 -8.49 -4.26
N LEU A 199 -19.05 -9.52 -4.94
CA LEU A 199 -18.33 -9.37 -6.20
C LEU A 199 -19.18 -9.78 -7.41
N SER A 200 -20.51 -9.76 -7.28
CA SER A 200 -21.42 -10.19 -8.35
C SER A 200 -21.41 -9.28 -9.57
N TYR A 201 -21.00 -8.01 -9.42
CA TYR A 201 -20.85 -7.06 -10.51
C TYR A 201 -19.78 -6.00 -10.22
N ILE A 202 -18.59 -6.13 -10.84
CA ILE A 202 -17.45 -5.21 -10.67
C ILE A 202 -17.00 -4.65 -12.03
N SER A 203 -17.29 -3.38 -12.27
CA SER A 203 -16.88 -2.60 -13.44
C SER A 203 -15.65 -1.74 -13.21
N GLY A 204 -15.38 -1.30 -11.98
CA GLY A 204 -14.07 -0.76 -11.55
C GLY A 204 -13.18 -1.86 -10.98
N GLY A 205 -12.33 -2.47 -11.79
CA GLY A 205 -11.55 -3.64 -11.35
C GLY A 205 -10.42 -3.31 -10.37
N PHE A 206 -9.79 -2.15 -10.55
CA PHE A 206 -8.68 -1.68 -9.72
C PHE A 206 -8.52 -0.18 -9.93
N ALA A 207 -8.10 0.54 -8.90
CA ALA A 207 -7.73 1.92 -9.00
C ALA A 207 -6.66 2.27 -7.97
N TRP A 208 -5.97 3.37 -8.23
CA TRP A 208 -5.15 4.06 -7.25
C TRP A 208 -5.48 5.55 -7.26
N SER A 209 -5.26 6.23 -6.14
CA SER A 209 -5.23 7.69 -6.06
C SER A 209 -4.16 8.15 -5.06
N THR A 210 -3.64 9.35 -5.30
CA THR A 210 -2.74 10.05 -4.38
C THR A 210 -2.83 11.56 -4.57
N GLU A 211 -2.11 12.30 -3.73
CA GLU A 211 -2.15 13.77 -3.68
C GLU A 211 -0.78 14.38 -3.45
N VAL A 212 -0.65 15.66 -3.83
CA VAL A 212 0.57 16.46 -3.67
C VAL A 212 1.01 16.53 -2.21
N ALA A 213 0.06 16.66 -1.28
CA ALA A 213 0.34 16.84 0.14
C ALA A 213 1.16 15.70 0.76
N VAL A 214 1.01 14.48 0.23
CA VAL A 214 1.72 13.28 0.69
C VAL A 214 2.88 12.87 -0.21
N ASN A 215 3.08 13.57 -1.34
CA ASN A 215 4.22 13.41 -2.24
C ASN A 215 4.72 14.79 -2.74
N PRO A 216 5.34 15.62 -1.89
CA PRO A 216 5.64 17.02 -2.23
C PRO A 216 6.76 17.20 -3.26
N GLU A 217 7.61 16.19 -3.45
CA GLU A 217 8.81 16.25 -4.31
C GLU A 217 8.63 15.48 -5.62
N SER A 218 8.24 14.20 -5.55
CA SER A 218 8.01 13.36 -6.71
C SER A 218 7.11 12.18 -6.34
N CYS A 219 6.42 11.61 -7.33
CA CYS A 219 5.70 10.36 -7.17
C CYS A 219 5.82 9.56 -8.47
N VAL A 220 6.76 8.62 -8.48
CA VAL A 220 6.94 7.65 -9.56
C VAL A 220 6.85 6.27 -8.95
N PHE A 221 6.01 5.42 -9.52
CA PHE A 221 5.84 4.08 -8.99
C PHE A 221 5.42 3.11 -10.08
N TYR A 222 5.52 1.84 -9.72
CA TYR A 222 5.36 0.73 -10.62
C TYR A 222 4.32 -0.23 -10.08
N LEU A 223 3.54 -0.82 -10.99
CA LEU A 223 2.57 -1.85 -10.68
C LEU A 223 2.77 -3.04 -11.60
N ASP A 224 2.52 -4.24 -11.08
CA ASP A 224 2.60 -5.47 -11.87
C ASP A 224 1.66 -6.57 -11.31
N GLU A 225 1.31 -7.54 -12.14
CA GLU A 225 0.55 -8.76 -11.77
C GLU A 225 -0.71 -8.50 -10.92
N ILE A 226 -1.56 -7.57 -11.38
CA ILE A 226 -2.81 -7.19 -10.72
C ILE A 226 -3.91 -8.22 -11.08
N LYS A 227 -4.39 -8.97 -10.10
CA LYS A 227 -5.34 -10.09 -10.31
C LYS A 227 -6.20 -10.45 -9.11
N PHE A 228 -7.42 -10.88 -9.40
CA PHE A 228 -8.32 -11.55 -8.44
C PHE A 228 -7.98 -13.04 -8.36
N GLN A 229 -8.12 -13.62 -7.16
CA GLN A 229 -7.83 -15.02 -6.83
C GLN A 229 -8.78 -15.57 -5.76
#